data_AF-A0AAV5AX00-F1
#
_entry.id   AF-A0AAV5AX00-F1
#
_cell.length_a   1.000
_cell.length_b   1.000
_cell.length_c   1.000
_cell.angle_alpha   90.00
_cell.angle_beta   90.00
_cell.angle_gamma   90.00
#
_symmetry.space_group_name_H-M   'P 1'
#
loop_
_entity.id
_entity.type
_entity.pdbx_description
1 polymer ?
#
loop_
_entity_poly.entity_id
_entity_poly.type
_entity_poly.pdbx_seq_one_letter_code
_entity_poly.pdbx_strand_id
1 'polypeptide(L)'
;MKELKIEVPQGYEIDKEKSTFEKIVFKKVEEKITWKKAFDKEGYIIEDAVVYFEKDLHSMPSNKDVFKSKEIAEAVIALAQLEWLRDEYIKRYYPENPNWKPYWNISDDFKHCVNVHENELYKSSYRASHSFLAFPTAEIRDKFLEEQIDLIEQAKPLL
;
A
#
# COMPACT_ATOMS: atom_id res chain seq x y z
N MET A 1 -3.59 -54.13 13.14
CA MET A 1 -2.97 -53.21 12.16
C MET A 1 -1.72 -52.62 12.81
N LYS A 2 -0.58 -52.57 12.11
CA LYS A 2 0.67 -51.97 12.62
C LYS A 2 0.99 -50.73 11.77
N GLU A 3 1.44 -49.66 12.40
CA GLU A 3 1.67 -48.34 11.77
C GLU A 3 3.11 -47.85 12.02
N LEU A 4 3.67 -47.12 11.04
CA LEU A 4 4.93 -46.40 11.13
C LEU A 4 4.62 -44.90 11.23
N LYS A 5 5.10 -44.23 12.27
CA LYS A 5 4.99 -42.77 12.43
C LYS A 5 6.33 -42.12 12.08
N ILE A 6 6.30 -41.12 11.21
CA ILE A 6 7.47 -40.30 10.83
C ILE A 6 7.35 -38.98 11.57
N GLU A 7 8.37 -38.64 12.37
CA GLU A 7 8.48 -37.33 13.00
C GLU A 7 9.19 -36.38 12.03
N VAL A 8 8.50 -35.30 11.63
CA VAL A 8 9.06 -34.29 10.72
C VAL A 8 9.85 -33.27 11.54
N PRO A 9 11.12 -32.98 11.19
CA PRO A 9 11.90 -31.94 11.87
C PRO A 9 11.22 -30.56 11.80
N GLN A 10 11.38 -29.75 12.85
CA GLN A 10 10.83 -28.40 12.89
C GLN A 10 11.33 -27.56 11.70
N GLY A 11 10.40 -26.90 11.00
CA GLY A 11 10.72 -26.07 9.82
C GLY A 11 10.86 -26.86 8.51
N TYR A 12 10.48 -28.14 8.51
CA TYR A 12 10.48 -28.98 7.32
C TYR A 12 9.09 -29.58 7.05
N GLU A 13 8.87 -29.97 5.80
CA GLU A 13 7.74 -30.80 5.38
C GLU A 13 8.25 -31.96 4.52
N ILE A 14 7.46 -33.03 4.41
CA ILE A 14 7.82 -34.15 3.54
C ILE A 14 7.70 -33.68 2.08
N ASP A 15 8.79 -33.80 1.34
CA ASP A 15 8.83 -33.61 -0.10
C ASP A 15 8.20 -34.84 -0.76
N LYS A 16 6.89 -34.80 -1.02
CA LYS A 16 6.14 -35.93 -1.59
C LYS A 16 6.61 -36.33 -3.00
N GLU A 17 7.30 -35.44 -3.72
CA GLU A 17 7.78 -35.70 -5.07
C GLU A 17 9.14 -36.40 -5.05
N LYS A 18 10.03 -36.03 -4.12
CA LYS A 18 11.36 -36.63 -3.98
C LYS A 18 11.41 -37.79 -2.99
N SER A 19 10.33 -38.01 -2.24
CA SER A 19 10.22 -39.13 -1.31
C SER A 19 9.75 -40.40 -2.02
N THR A 20 10.30 -41.53 -1.60
CA THR A 20 9.81 -42.88 -1.94
C THR A 20 9.37 -43.60 -0.68
N PHE A 21 8.84 -44.82 -0.81
CA PHE A 21 8.47 -45.64 0.34
C PHE A 21 9.67 -45.97 1.23
N GLU A 22 10.86 -46.13 0.64
CA GLU A 22 12.11 -46.50 1.32
C GLU A 22 12.95 -45.29 1.76
N LYS A 23 12.68 -44.10 1.20
CA LYS A 23 13.44 -42.87 1.47
C LYS A 23 12.52 -41.66 1.58
N ILE A 24 12.37 -41.13 2.79
CA ILE A 24 11.62 -39.91 3.05
C ILE A 24 12.57 -38.72 2.97
N VAL A 25 12.28 -37.79 2.06
CA VAL A 25 13.04 -36.55 1.87
C VAL A 25 12.26 -35.41 2.52
N PHE A 26 12.92 -34.66 3.40
CA PHE A 26 12.37 -33.44 3.98
C PHE A 26 12.81 -32.25 3.15
N LYS A 27 11.88 -31.37 2.76
CA LYS A 27 12.19 -30.06 2.21
C LYS A 27 11.89 -28.98 3.24
N LYS A 28 12.70 -27.93 3.25
CA LYS A 28 12.53 -26.81 4.18
C LYS A 28 11.22 -26.10 3.85
N VAL A 29 10.39 -25.84 4.86
CA VAL A 29 9.21 -24.99 4.70
C VAL A 29 9.72 -23.56 4.52
N GLU A 30 9.34 -22.92 3.42
CA GLU A 30 9.61 -21.50 3.26
C GLU A 30 8.88 -20.74 4.36
N GLU A 31 9.64 -20.05 5.21
CA GLU A 31 9.04 -19.25 6.26
C GLU A 31 8.31 -18.06 5.64
N LYS A 32 7.03 -17.91 5.97
CA LYS A 32 6.26 -16.73 5.58
C LYS A 32 6.89 -15.47 6.18
N ILE A 33 7.12 -14.48 5.33
CA ILE A 33 7.44 -13.12 5.77
C ILE A 33 6.17 -12.55 6.41
N THR A 34 6.29 -12.09 7.65
CA THR A 34 5.20 -11.44 8.39
C THR A 34 5.68 -10.10 8.90
N TRP A 35 4.75 -9.18 9.19
CA TRP A 35 5.08 -7.90 9.82
C TRP A 35 5.99 -8.09 11.04
N LYS A 36 5.61 -8.98 11.97
CA LYS A 36 6.38 -9.26 13.19
C LYS A 36 7.82 -9.68 12.92
N LYS A 37 8.09 -10.40 11.82
CA LYS A 37 9.44 -10.86 11.45
C LYS A 37 10.22 -9.82 10.64
N ALA A 38 9.53 -9.04 9.82
CA ALA A 38 10.12 -7.98 8.99
C ALA A 38 10.30 -6.65 9.73
N PHE A 39 9.66 -6.50 10.90
CA PHE A 39 9.71 -5.31 11.73
C PHE A 39 11.12 -5.07 12.24
N ASP A 40 11.65 -3.89 11.92
CA ASP A 40 12.90 -3.41 12.47
C ASP A 40 12.64 -2.73 13.81
N LYS A 41 13.56 -2.86 14.76
CA LYS A 41 13.45 -2.24 16.10
C LYS A 41 13.77 -0.75 16.07
N GLU A 42 14.03 -0.20 14.89
CA GLU A 42 14.20 1.22 14.67
C GLU A 42 13.47 1.64 13.39
N GLY A 43 13.09 2.90 13.34
CA GLY A 43 12.36 3.44 12.19
C GLY A 43 11.81 4.82 12.44
N TYR A 44 11.02 5.30 11.50
CA TYR A 44 10.38 6.59 11.55
C TYR A 44 8.93 6.44 12.01
N ILE A 45 8.47 7.24 12.95
CA ILE A 45 7.07 7.29 13.40
C ILE A 45 6.48 8.66 13.14
N ILE A 46 5.15 8.74 13.17
CA ILE A 46 4.41 9.99 13.01
C ILE A 46 3.73 10.32 14.34
N GLU A 47 4.12 11.43 14.96
CA GLU A 47 3.44 11.98 16.14
C GLU A 47 3.09 13.44 15.86
N ASP A 48 1.83 13.82 16.08
CA ASP A 48 1.32 15.18 15.81
C ASP A 48 1.64 15.71 14.39
N ALA A 49 1.56 14.83 13.38
CA ALA A 49 1.92 15.10 11.98
C ALA A 49 3.40 15.49 11.77
N VAL A 50 4.27 15.16 12.72
CA VAL A 50 5.72 15.33 12.63
C VAL A 50 6.38 13.96 12.59
N VAL A 51 7.40 13.83 11.75
CA VAL A 51 8.15 12.58 11.59
C VAL A 51 9.34 12.57 12.55
N TYR A 52 9.37 11.56 13.42
CA TYR A 52 10.46 11.31 14.36
C TYR A 52 11.18 10.01 14.02
N PHE A 53 12.45 9.91 14.39
CA PHE A 53 13.20 8.66 14.31
C PHE A 53 13.30 8.05 15.71
N GLU A 54 12.88 6.80 15.84
CA GLU A 54 12.86 6.08 17.10
C GLU A 54 13.67 4.80 17.05
N LYS A 55 14.23 4.44 18.21
CA LYS A 55 14.98 3.21 18.44
C LYS A 55 14.29 2.37 19.51
N ASP A 56 14.76 1.12 19.64
CA ASP A 56 14.27 0.16 20.63
C ASP A 56 12.77 -0.13 20.55
N LEU A 57 12.19 0.06 19.37
CA LEU A 57 10.81 -0.28 19.06
C LEU A 57 10.60 -1.79 19.18
N HIS A 58 9.39 -2.17 19.56
CA HIS A 58 8.98 -3.56 19.63
C HIS A 58 7.90 -3.82 18.60
N SER A 59 7.93 -5.01 17.99
CA SER A 59 6.89 -5.47 17.06
C SER A 59 5.60 -5.74 17.84
N MET A 60 4.92 -4.69 18.26
CA MET A 60 3.65 -4.73 18.97
C MET A 60 2.52 -4.58 17.97
N PRO A 61 1.33 -5.15 18.23
CA PRO A 61 0.16 -4.93 17.38
C PRO A 61 -0.21 -3.44 17.18
N SER A 62 0.22 -2.57 18.09
CA SER A 62 0.06 -1.12 18.05
C SER A 62 1.05 -0.42 17.11
N ASN A 63 2.25 -0.96 16.92
CA ASN A 63 3.34 -0.30 16.21
C ASN A 63 3.28 -0.69 14.72
N LYS A 64 2.27 -0.16 14.02
CA LYS A 64 2.00 -0.42 12.59
C LYS A 64 2.31 0.77 11.69
N ASP A 65 2.64 1.89 12.30
CA ASP A 65 2.96 3.20 11.76
C ASP A 65 4.47 3.48 11.84
N VAL A 66 5.29 2.42 11.84
CA VAL A 66 6.75 2.51 11.79
C VAL A 66 7.20 2.36 10.33
N PHE A 67 7.85 3.39 9.82
CA PHE A 67 8.31 3.49 8.44
C PHE A 67 9.82 3.29 8.35
N LYS A 68 10.27 2.70 7.24
CA LYS A 68 11.70 2.44 7.00
C LYS A 68 12.50 3.69 6.62
N SER A 69 11.84 4.71 6.09
CA SER A 69 12.48 5.97 5.70
C SER A 69 11.60 7.16 6.08
N LYS A 70 12.26 8.30 6.32
CA LYS A 70 11.59 9.57 6.59
C LYS A 70 10.70 9.98 5.42
N GLU A 71 11.20 9.82 4.20
CA GLU A 71 10.49 10.13 2.95
C GLU A 71 9.15 9.40 2.84
N ILE A 72 9.10 8.11 3.17
CA ILE A 72 7.85 7.35 3.13
C ILE A 72 6.88 7.82 4.22
N ALA A 73 7.38 8.15 5.42
CA ALA A 73 6.53 8.70 6.48
C ALA A 73 5.93 10.07 6.08
N GLU A 74 6.76 10.95 5.51
CA GLU A 74 6.34 12.25 4.98
C GLU A 74 5.33 12.09 3.82
N ALA A 75 5.52 11.10 2.94
CA ALA A 75 4.59 10.78 1.87
C ALA A 75 3.24 10.26 2.38
N VAL A 76 3.21 9.48 3.47
CA VAL A 76 1.95 9.03 4.10
C VAL A 76 1.16 10.21 4.66
N ILE A 77 1.83 11.17 5.31
CA ILE A 77 1.19 12.40 5.79
C ILE A 77 0.59 13.16 4.60
N ALA A 78 1.35 13.32 3.52
CA ALA A 78 0.90 14.00 2.32
C ALA A 78 -0.31 13.30 1.67
N LEU A 79 -0.31 11.97 1.57
CA LEU A 79 -1.46 11.20 1.10
C LEU A 79 -2.70 11.41 1.97
N ALA A 80 -2.55 11.44 3.29
CA ALA A 80 -3.67 11.70 4.20
C ALA A 80 -4.29 13.08 3.95
N GLN A 81 -3.46 14.10 3.69
CA GLN A 81 -3.94 15.45 3.34
C GLN A 81 -4.61 15.49 1.97
N LEU A 82 -4.02 14.83 0.95
CA LEU A 82 -4.58 14.74 -0.40
C LEU A 82 -5.93 14.03 -0.43
N GLU A 83 -6.14 13.03 0.42
CA GLU A 83 -7.42 12.32 0.55
C GLU A 83 -8.57 13.28 0.88
N TRP A 84 -8.36 14.11 1.91
CA TRP A 84 -9.31 15.14 2.34
C TRP A 84 -9.51 16.20 1.27
N LEU A 85 -8.42 16.72 0.70
CA LEU A 85 -8.50 17.77 -0.32
C LEU A 85 -9.23 17.29 -1.56
N ARG A 86 -8.97 16.06 -2.02
CA ARG A 86 -9.65 15.49 -3.20
C ARG A 86 -11.17 15.52 -3.01
N ASP A 87 -11.63 15.05 -1.86
CA ASP A 87 -13.06 15.01 -1.54
C ASP A 87 -13.66 16.42 -1.45
N GLU A 88 -12.97 17.39 -0.86
CA GLU A 88 -13.43 18.79 -0.81
C GLU A 88 -13.49 19.44 -2.20
N TYR A 89 -12.55 19.12 -3.10
CA TYR A 89 -12.61 19.59 -4.49
C TYR A 89 -13.81 19.02 -5.22
N ILE A 90 -14.11 17.73 -5.06
CA ILE A 90 -15.28 17.09 -5.65
C ILE A 90 -16.56 17.78 -5.15
N LYS A 91 -16.69 17.97 -3.82
CA LYS A 91 -17.86 18.67 -3.25
C LYS A 91 -18.04 20.08 -3.81
N ARG A 92 -16.94 20.81 -3.98
CA ARG A 92 -16.95 22.21 -4.41
C ARG A 92 -17.22 22.37 -5.90
N TYR A 93 -16.62 21.53 -6.74
CA TYR A 93 -16.59 21.70 -8.19
C TYR A 93 -17.45 20.68 -8.95
N TYR A 94 -18.06 19.72 -8.25
CA TYR A 94 -19.01 18.73 -8.81
C TYR A 94 -20.32 18.67 -7.99
N PRO A 95 -21.05 19.80 -7.88
CA PRO A 95 -22.21 19.93 -6.98
C PRO A 95 -23.40 19.03 -7.33
N GLU A 96 -23.47 18.50 -8.54
CA GLU A 96 -24.46 17.50 -8.97
C GLU A 96 -24.26 16.15 -8.28
N ASN A 97 -23.03 15.85 -7.83
CA ASN A 97 -22.70 14.64 -7.10
C ASN A 97 -21.52 14.87 -6.15
N PRO A 98 -21.73 15.60 -5.03
CA PRO A 98 -20.65 16.01 -4.12
C PRO A 98 -20.03 14.84 -3.34
N ASN A 99 -20.71 13.69 -3.30
CA ASN A 99 -20.21 12.46 -2.67
C ASN A 99 -19.69 11.47 -3.70
N TRP A 100 -19.36 11.93 -4.92
CA TRP A 100 -18.83 11.06 -5.94
C TRP A 100 -17.59 10.32 -5.44
N LYS A 101 -17.58 9.01 -5.67
CA LYS A 101 -16.45 8.12 -5.38
C LYS A 101 -16.17 7.28 -6.62
N PRO A 102 -14.91 7.01 -6.95
CA PRO A 102 -14.59 6.20 -8.11
C PRO A 102 -15.01 4.74 -7.86
N TYR A 103 -15.86 4.21 -8.74
CA TYR A 103 -16.22 2.79 -8.76
C TYR A 103 -15.47 2.06 -9.87
N TRP A 104 -14.43 1.32 -9.51
CA TRP A 104 -13.48 0.68 -10.43
C TRP A 104 -13.91 -0.72 -10.91
N ASN A 105 -15.16 -0.86 -11.35
CA ASN A 105 -15.57 -2.04 -12.10
C ASN A 105 -15.43 -1.77 -13.61
N ILE A 106 -15.84 -2.72 -14.44
CA ILE A 106 -16.00 -2.49 -15.89
C ILE A 106 -17.20 -1.56 -16.06
N SER A 107 -16.99 -0.24 -15.87
CA SER A 107 -17.96 0.82 -16.12
C SER A 107 -17.65 1.53 -17.43
N ASP A 108 -18.70 2.11 -18.02
CA ASP A 108 -18.55 2.98 -19.18
C ASP A 108 -18.01 4.38 -18.84
N ASP A 109 -17.92 4.72 -17.55
CA ASP A 109 -17.46 6.03 -17.11
C ASP A 109 -15.95 6.09 -16.92
N PHE A 110 -15.33 7.09 -17.52
CA PHE A 110 -13.94 7.44 -17.27
C PHE A 110 -13.81 8.15 -15.93
N LYS A 111 -12.71 7.86 -15.24
CA LYS A 111 -12.25 8.57 -14.04
C LYS A 111 -10.94 9.24 -14.39
N HIS A 112 -10.87 10.54 -14.14
CA HIS A 112 -9.73 11.36 -14.49
C HIS A 112 -8.73 11.35 -13.35
N CYS A 113 -7.50 10.93 -13.63
CA CYS A 113 -6.54 10.59 -12.59
C CYS A 113 -5.22 11.36 -12.70
N VAL A 114 -4.57 11.59 -11.57
CA VAL A 114 -3.15 11.96 -11.47
C VAL A 114 -2.37 10.71 -11.05
N ASN A 115 -1.35 10.34 -11.81
CA ASN A 115 -0.50 9.17 -11.50
C ASN A 115 0.97 9.52 -11.73
N VAL A 116 1.85 8.60 -11.31
CA VAL A 116 3.29 8.66 -11.51
C VAL A 116 3.70 7.59 -12.51
N HIS A 117 4.42 7.96 -13.56
CA HIS A 117 5.03 7.02 -14.51
C HIS A 117 6.44 7.51 -14.83
N GLU A 118 7.42 6.61 -14.79
CA GLU A 118 8.84 6.97 -14.98
C GLU A 118 9.30 8.12 -14.05
N ASN A 119 8.76 8.15 -12.82
CA ASN A 119 9.02 9.18 -11.80
C ASN A 119 8.48 10.60 -12.15
N GLU A 120 7.65 10.71 -13.20
CA GLU A 120 7.00 11.94 -13.62
C GLU A 120 5.49 11.89 -13.38
N LEU A 121 4.92 13.03 -12.96
CA LEU A 121 3.49 13.18 -12.82
C LEU A 121 2.83 13.32 -14.19
N TYR A 122 1.76 12.56 -14.40
CA TYR A 122 0.98 12.67 -15.63
C TYR A 122 -0.51 12.49 -15.39
N LYS A 123 -1.27 13.05 -16.33
CA LYS A 123 -2.72 13.02 -16.36
C LYS A 123 -3.20 11.81 -17.15
N SER A 124 -4.16 11.06 -16.61
CA SER A 124 -4.76 9.93 -17.31
C SER A 124 -6.27 9.87 -17.12
N SER A 125 -6.90 8.94 -17.84
CA SER A 125 -8.32 8.62 -17.72
C SER A 125 -8.49 7.11 -17.80
N TYR A 126 -9.07 6.50 -16.77
CA TYR A 126 -9.25 5.06 -16.68
C TYR A 126 -10.72 4.68 -16.48
N ARG A 127 -11.12 3.54 -17.05
CA ARG A 127 -12.45 2.95 -16.80
C ARG A 127 -12.43 2.07 -15.55
N ALA A 128 -11.49 1.13 -15.53
CA ALA A 128 -11.40 0.08 -14.51
C ALA A 128 -10.06 0.05 -13.74
N SER A 129 -9.05 0.85 -14.13
CA SER A 129 -7.75 0.87 -13.45
C SER A 129 -7.78 1.81 -12.26
N HIS A 130 -7.56 1.28 -11.05
CA HIS A 130 -7.58 2.05 -9.82
C HIS A 130 -6.50 3.14 -9.79
N SER A 131 -6.85 4.32 -9.25
CA SER A 131 -5.91 5.41 -8.92
C SER A 131 -6.37 6.11 -7.65
N PHE A 132 -5.42 6.57 -6.82
CA PHE A 132 -5.70 7.26 -5.55
C PHE A 132 -6.31 8.66 -5.78
N LEU A 133 -5.71 9.42 -6.70
CA LEU A 133 -6.15 10.76 -7.10
C LEU A 133 -7.05 10.66 -8.32
N ALA A 134 -8.29 10.23 -8.11
CA ALA A 134 -9.30 10.11 -9.16
C ALA A 134 -10.44 11.10 -8.98
N PHE A 135 -10.91 11.64 -10.11
CA PHE A 135 -11.88 12.73 -10.17
C PHE A 135 -12.96 12.43 -11.22
N PRO A 136 -14.18 13.00 -11.05
CA PRO A 136 -15.28 12.79 -11.96
C PRO A 136 -15.06 13.47 -13.33
N THR A 137 -14.31 14.57 -13.38
CA THR A 137 -14.02 15.30 -14.63
C THR A 137 -12.55 15.69 -14.76
N ALA A 138 -12.10 15.95 -15.99
CA ALA A 138 -10.73 16.36 -16.27
C ALA A 138 -10.43 17.75 -15.70
N GLU A 139 -11.41 18.65 -15.70
CA GLU A 139 -11.27 20.03 -15.21
C GLU A 139 -10.98 20.06 -13.72
N ILE A 140 -11.67 19.21 -12.93
CA ILE A 140 -11.45 19.12 -11.48
C ILE A 140 -10.08 18.53 -11.19
N ARG A 141 -9.68 17.48 -11.92
CA ARG A 141 -8.33 16.88 -11.83
C ARG A 141 -7.25 17.93 -12.10
N ASP A 142 -7.38 18.68 -13.20
CA ASP A 142 -6.35 19.62 -13.64
C ASP A 142 -6.20 20.76 -12.63
N LYS A 143 -7.32 21.31 -12.14
CA LYS A 143 -7.31 22.33 -11.09
C LYS A 143 -6.70 21.82 -9.79
N PHE A 144 -7.05 20.60 -9.39
CA PHE A 144 -6.48 19.98 -8.20
C PHE A 144 -4.96 19.79 -8.32
N LEU A 145 -4.50 19.28 -9.48
CA LEU A 145 -3.08 19.08 -9.76
C LEU A 145 -2.30 20.40 -9.69
N GLU A 146 -2.82 21.46 -10.31
CA GLU A 146 -2.17 22.79 -10.32
C GLU A 146 -2.07 23.38 -8.90
N GLU A 147 -3.12 23.25 -8.09
CA GLU A 147 -3.18 23.88 -6.77
C GLU A 147 -2.51 23.06 -5.66
N GLN A 148 -2.33 21.74 -5.85
CA GLN A 148 -1.77 20.82 -4.84
C GLN A 148 -0.46 20.15 -5.28
N ILE A 149 0.23 20.68 -6.30
CA ILE A 149 1.42 20.05 -6.90
C ILE A 149 2.52 19.73 -5.87
N ASP A 150 2.82 20.65 -4.96
CA ASP A 150 3.88 20.46 -3.95
C ASP A 150 3.57 19.26 -3.04
N LEU A 151 2.30 19.13 -2.66
CA LEU A 151 1.84 18.04 -1.81
C LEU A 151 1.81 16.70 -2.57
N ILE A 152 1.46 16.73 -3.85
CA ILE A 152 1.50 15.56 -4.74
C ILE A 152 2.95 15.09 -4.94
N GLU A 153 3.90 16.00 -5.12
CA GLU A 153 5.32 15.66 -5.21
C GLU A 153 5.84 15.04 -3.92
N GLN A 154 5.41 15.54 -2.75
CA GLN A 154 5.74 14.92 -1.47
C GLN A 154 5.15 13.49 -1.33
N ALA A 155 3.94 13.26 -1.86
CA ALA A 155 3.29 11.95 -1.84
C ALA A 155 3.80 10.99 -2.93
N LYS A 156 4.57 11.49 -3.92
CA LYS A 156 5.04 10.74 -5.10
C LYS A 156 5.63 9.36 -4.81
N PRO A 157 6.39 9.12 -3.72
CA PRO A 157 6.93 7.79 -3.40
C PRO A 157 5.86 6.70 -3.20
N LEU A 158 4.58 7.06 -3.03
CA LEU A 158 3.46 6.17 -2.76
C LEU A 158 2.32 6.27 -3.79
N LEU A 159 2.48 7.11 -4.83
CA LEU A 159 1.51 7.31 -5.93
C LEU A 159 1.89 6.49 -7.16
#